data_AF-A0A1I2CD92-F1
#
_entry.id   AF-A0A1I2CD92-F1
#
_cell.length_a   1.000
_cell.length_b   1.000
_cell.length_c   1.000
_cell.angle_alpha   90.00
_cell.angle_beta   90.00
_cell.angle_gamma   90.00
#
_symmetry.space_group_name_H-M   'P 1'
#
loop_
_entity.id
_entity.type
_entity.pdbx_description
1 polymer ?
#
loop_
_entity_poly.entity_id
_entity_poly.type
_entity_poly.pdbx_seq_one_letter_code
_entity_poly.pdbx_strand_id
1 'polypeptide(L)'
;MSDSGEKSGGNNRWWEFYFVRYFVGTVVGGAIILFLNASESSSLQNLIIPGVTDLSKLGVQHLFLLAAMGLAYCYISSAPILVLHAARGAFLTHDTKLFNRVFFGALSVIGVVAVAVYTFCSELYMPFFWATILFALLMALQLVPFGLSLLKNGEKAHTYYRQLTEARSRNTEETRQYIESYKHLREHGNAFFILLFELALGIILVLVPEPLVAFNVLLFWIIPAALVWLIGTILEARFANEPPQP
;
A
#
# COMPACT_ATOMS: atom_id res chain seq x y z
N MET A 1 34.44 -37.51 23.51
CA MET A 1 34.23 -36.59 22.39
C MET A 1 32.74 -36.32 22.28
N SER A 2 32.28 -35.30 22.99
CA SER A 2 30.88 -34.88 23.01
C SER A 2 30.66 -33.96 21.81
N ASP A 3 29.91 -34.46 20.84
CA ASP A 3 29.42 -33.72 19.69
C ASP A 3 28.49 -32.61 20.20
N SER A 4 29.01 -31.39 20.22
CA SER A 4 28.25 -30.21 20.62
C SER A 4 27.22 -29.95 19.53
N GLY A 5 25.98 -30.39 19.80
CA GLY A 5 24.81 -30.06 19.02
C GLY A 5 24.71 -28.55 18.83
N GLU A 6 25.15 -28.11 17.66
CA GLU A 6 24.93 -26.76 17.16
C GLU A 6 23.44 -26.63 16.90
N LYS A 7 22.70 -26.21 17.93
CA LYS A 7 21.34 -25.73 17.80
C LYS A 7 21.39 -24.61 16.78
N SER A 8 20.94 -24.88 15.56
CA SER A 8 20.64 -23.83 14.58
C SER A 8 19.54 -22.97 15.19
N GLY A 9 19.96 -21.93 15.92
CA GLY A 9 19.11 -20.85 16.35
C GLY A 9 18.63 -20.14 15.10
N GLY A 10 17.52 -20.62 14.53
CA GLY A 10 16.79 -19.96 13.47
C GLY A 10 16.53 -18.54 13.92
N ASN A 11 17.27 -17.62 13.33
CA ASN A 11 17.44 -16.28 13.86
C ASN A 11 16.08 -15.59 13.90
N ASN A 12 15.61 -15.32 15.11
CA ASN A 12 14.27 -14.81 15.42
C ASN A 12 14.10 -13.33 14.97
N ARG A 13 14.89 -12.84 14.02
CA ARG A 13 15.04 -11.43 13.62
C ARG A 13 13.94 -10.92 12.69
N TRP A 14 12.76 -11.52 12.71
CA TRP A 14 11.66 -11.08 11.86
C TRP A 14 11.36 -9.59 12.08
N TRP A 15 11.47 -9.10 13.32
CA TRP A 15 11.31 -7.69 13.68
C TRP A 15 12.33 -6.76 13.04
N GLU A 16 13.54 -7.19 12.68
CA GLU A 16 14.53 -6.32 12.03
C GLU A 16 14.07 -5.91 10.63
N PHE A 17 13.46 -6.84 9.90
CA PHE A 17 12.88 -6.56 8.58
C PHE A 17 11.67 -5.64 8.64
N TYR A 18 10.85 -5.74 9.70
CA TYR A 18 9.75 -4.81 9.93
C TYR A 18 10.28 -3.44 10.38
N PHE A 19 11.25 -3.41 11.29
CA PHE A 19 11.85 -2.19 11.80
C PHE A 19 12.46 -1.36 10.67
N VAL A 20 13.32 -1.95 9.83
CA VAL A 20 13.94 -1.22 8.71
C VAL A 20 12.90 -0.68 7.73
N ARG A 21 11.86 -1.47 7.44
CA ARG A 21 10.78 -1.08 6.52
C ARG A 21 10.00 0.14 7.01
N TYR A 22 9.58 0.11 8.27
CA TYR A 22 8.69 1.13 8.81
C TYR A 22 9.45 2.30 9.46
N PHE A 23 10.71 2.14 9.84
CA PHE A 23 11.52 3.20 10.45
C PHE A 23 11.77 4.34 9.46
N VAL A 24 12.30 4.04 8.26
CA VAL A 24 12.55 5.08 7.24
C VAL A 24 11.24 5.75 6.82
N GLY A 25 10.18 4.96 6.63
CA GLY A 25 8.85 5.50 6.35
C GLY A 25 8.33 6.38 7.49
N THR A 26 8.49 5.99 8.76
CA THR A 26 8.06 6.81 9.91
C THR A 26 8.74 8.18 9.92
N VAL A 27 10.03 8.24 9.60
CA VAL A 27 10.77 9.51 9.51
C VAL A 27 10.26 10.37 8.35
N VAL A 28 10.07 9.77 7.17
CA VAL A 28 9.59 10.49 5.98
C VAL A 28 8.13 10.92 6.14
N GLY A 29 7.26 10.03 6.60
CA GLY A 29 5.87 10.33 6.97
C GLY A 29 5.77 11.41 8.03
N GLY A 30 6.65 11.39 9.04
CA GLY A 30 6.75 12.48 10.01
C GLY A 30 7.08 13.82 9.34
N ALA A 31 8.08 13.86 8.45
CA ALA A 31 8.42 15.07 7.70
C ALA A 31 7.26 15.58 6.82
N ILE A 32 6.51 14.67 6.18
CA ILE A 32 5.32 15.01 5.38
C ILE A 32 4.21 15.58 6.27
N ILE A 33 3.93 14.95 7.42
CA ILE A 33 2.94 15.43 8.39
C ILE A 33 3.31 16.83 8.89
N LEU A 34 4.59 17.05 9.20
CA LEU A 34 5.09 18.35 9.63
C LEU A 34 4.93 19.40 8.52
N PHE A 35 5.21 19.03 7.26
CA PHE A 35 4.99 19.90 6.11
C PHE A 35 3.51 20.25 5.93
N LEU A 36 2.62 19.26 5.98
CA LEU A 36 1.16 19.47 5.91
C LEU A 36 0.65 20.37 7.03
N ASN A 37 1.22 20.28 8.24
CA ASN A 37 0.81 21.10 9.36
C ASN A 37 1.36 22.54 9.32
N ALA A 38 2.59 22.74 8.84
CA ALA A 38 3.27 24.03 8.88
C ALA A 38 3.11 24.86 7.61
N SER A 39 2.87 24.23 6.45
CA SER A 39 2.81 24.92 5.17
C SER A 39 1.51 25.71 4.98
N GLU A 40 1.62 26.99 4.60
CA GLU A 40 0.49 27.83 4.18
C GLU A 40 -0.21 27.29 2.93
N SER A 41 0.46 26.45 2.13
CA SER A 41 -0.12 25.85 0.94
C SER A 41 -1.00 24.64 1.24
N SER A 42 -0.99 24.12 2.48
CA SER A 42 -1.80 22.96 2.85
C SER A 42 -3.11 23.40 3.49
N SER A 43 -4.21 22.79 3.08
CA SER A 43 -5.50 22.95 3.76
C SER A 43 -5.51 22.35 5.17
N LEU A 44 -4.49 21.56 5.55
CA LEU A 44 -4.35 20.95 6.87
C LEU A 44 -3.50 21.78 7.84
N GLN A 45 -3.15 23.01 7.48
CA GLN A 45 -2.30 23.89 8.28
C GLN A 45 -2.85 24.03 9.72
N ASN A 46 -1.99 23.80 10.72
CA ASN A 46 -2.28 23.86 12.15
C ASN A 46 -3.37 22.90 12.68
N LEU A 47 -3.86 21.95 11.87
CA LEU A 47 -4.91 21.01 12.27
C LEU A 47 -4.36 19.67 12.80
N ILE A 48 -3.14 19.29 12.43
CA ILE A 48 -2.59 17.97 12.73
C ILE A 48 -1.82 17.97 14.05
N ILE A 49 -0.96 18.98 14.25
CA ILE A 49 -0.13 19.15 15.44
C ILE A 49 -0.44 20.54 16.04
N PRO A 50 -1.40 20.61 16.98
CA PRO A 50 -1.80 21.88 17.59
C PRO A 50 -0.61 22.60 18.24
N GLY A 51 -0.46 23.89 17.97
CA GLY A 51 0.56 24.75 18.57
C GLY A 51 1.92 24.75 17.86
N VAL A 52 2.15 23.87 16.88
CA VAL A 52 3.38 23.86 16.06
C VAL A 52 3.13 24.59 14.75
N THR A 53 3.33 25.91 14.76
CA THR A 53 3.19 26.76 13.56
C THR A 53 4.48 26.83 12.73
N ASP A 54 5.62 26.50 13.33
CA ASP A 54 6.94 26.57 12.70
C ASP A 54 7.90 25.57 13.37
N LEU A 55 9.03 25.28 12.70
CA LEU A 55 10.04 24.33 13.18
C LEU A 55 10.69 24.75 14.51
N SER A 56 10.73 26.05 14.81
CA SER A 56 11.39 26.57 16.02
C SER A 56 10.62 26.26 17.29
N LYS A 57 9.32 25.95 17.18
CA LYS A 57 8.44 25.57 18.30
C LYS A 57 8.44 24.06 18.61
N LEU A 58 9.28 23.28 17.94
CA LEU A 58 9.37 21.83 18.16
C LEU A 58 10.08 21.49 19.48
N GLY A 59 9.28 21.32 20.54
CA GLY A 59 9.72 20.68 21.78
C GLY A 59 9.77 19.14 21.72
N VAL A 60 10.42 18.50 22.70
CA VAL A 60 10.59 17.04 22.79
C VAL A 60 9.26 16.27 22.72
N GLN A 61 8.20 16.75 23.37
CA GLN A 61 6.87 16.15 23.31
C GLN A 61 6.29 16.10 21.90
N HIS A 62 6.59 17.10 21.07
CA HIS A 62 6.16 17.14 19.67
C HIS A 62 6.94 16.13 18.83
N LEU A 63 8.18 15.76 19.21
CA LEU A 63 8.92 14.71 18.52
C LEU A 63 8.26 13.33 18.70
N PHE A 64 7.77 13.02 19.91
CA PHE A 64 7.03 11.78 20.15
C PHE A 64 5.71 11.74 19.39
N LEU A 65 4.96 12.85 19.40
CA LEU A 65 3.74 12.98 18.61
C LEU A 65 4.03 12.85 17.11
N LEU A 66 5.08 13.50 16.61
CA LEU A 66 5.48 13.44 15.21
C LEU A 66 5.90 12.04 14.79
N ALA A 67 6.62 11.31 15.64
CA ALA A 67 6.99 9.92 15.40
C ALA A 67 5.74 9.02 15.35
N ALA A 68 4.79 9.20 16.28
CA ALA A 68 3.53 8.45 16.28
C ALA A 68 2.69 8.73 15.04
N MET A 69 2.55 10.01 14.67
CA MET A 69 1.81 10.43 13.46
C MET A 69 2.52 9.99 12.18
N GLY A 70 3.85 10.06 12.14
CA GLY A 70 4.66 9.56 11.02
C GLY A 70 4.49 8.06 10.84
N LEU A 71 4.46 7.29 11.93
CA LEU A 71 4.20 5.85 11.87
C LEU A 71 2.77 5.55 11.38
N ALA A 72 1.77 6.28 11.89
CA ALA A 72 0.39 6.14 11.45
C ALA A 72 0.23 6.47 9.96
N TYR A 73 0.84 7.57 9.51
CA TYR A 73 0.86 7.99 8.12
C TYR A 73 1.53 6.95 7.23
N CYS A 74 2.69 6.44 7.63
CA CYS A 74 3.42 5.36 6.96
C CYS A 74 2.57 4.09 6.82
N TYR A 75 1.79 3.73 7.86
CA TYR A 75 0.88 2.60 7.79
C TYR A 75 -0.27 2.84 6.80
N ILE A 76 -0.93 4.01 6.88
CA ILE A 76 -2.04 4.38 5.99
C ILE A 76 -1.59 4.46 4.53
N SER A 77 -0.47 5.13 4.26
CA SER A 77 0.06 5.29 2.92
C SER A 77 0.43 3.93 2.30
N SER A 78 0.84 2.95 3.10
CA SER A 78 1.17 1.60 2.65
C SER A 78 -0.02 0.74 2.25
N ALA A 79 -1.27 1.18 2.49
CA ALA A 79 -2.50 0.45 2.17
C ALA A 79 -2.57 -0.14 0.74
N PRO A 80 -2.15 0.57 -0.34
CA PRO A 80 -2.15 0.00 -1.69
C PRO A 80 -1.24 -1.23 -1.83
N ILE A 81 -0.14 -1.31 -1.07
CA ILE A 81 0.77 -2.46 -1.09
C ILE A 81 0.05 -3.71 -0.60
N LEU A 82 -0.79 -3.60 0.43
CA LEU A 82 -1.60 -4.71 0.92
C LEU A 82 -2.57 -5.22 -0.15
N VAL A 83 -3.27 -4.29 -0.83
CA VAL A 83 -4.21 -4.62 -1.90
C VAL A 83 -3.51 -5.33 -3.04
N LEU A 84 -2.40 -4.78 -3.53
CA LEU A 84 -1.60 -5.38 -4.59
C LEU A 84 -1.07 -6.76 -4.17
N HIS A 85 -0.65 -6.91 -2.91
CA HIS A 85 -0.16 -8.17 -2.40
C HIS A 85 -1.25 -9.26 -2.36
N ALA A 86 -2.44 -8.91 -1.88
CA ALA A 86 -3.57 -9.84 -1.78
C ALA A 86 -4.15 -10.18 -3.16
N ALA A 87 -4.26 -9.19 -4.04
CA ALA A 87 -4.84 -9.34 -5.36
C ALA A 87 -3.86 -9.85 -6.43
N ARG A 88 -2.59 -10.12 -6.09
CA ARG A 88 -1.55 -10.50 -7.07
C ARG A 88 -1.87 -11.73 -7.91
N GLY A 89 -2.67 -12.65 -7.39
CA GLY A 89 -3.18 -13.79 -8.17
C GLY A 89 -4.05 -13.37 -9.37
N ALA A 90 -4.61 -12.16 -9.37
CA ALA A 90 -5.42 -11.65 -10.48
C ALA A 90 -4.58 -11.16 -11.68
N PHE A 91 -3.30 -10.80 -11.48
CA PHE A 91 -2.47 -10.19 -12.52
C PHE A 91 -1.08 -10.83 -12.71
N LEU A 92 -0.65 -11.73 -11.82
CA LEU A 92 0.59 -12.51 -11.98
C LEU A 92 0.37 -13.92 -12.54
N THR A 93 -0.87 -14.32 -12.81
CA THR A 93 -1.16 -15.59 -13.50
C THR A 93 -0.94 -15.48 -15.01
N HIS A 94 -0.71 -16.60 -15.70
CA HIS A 94 -0.47 -16.63 -17.15
C HIS A 94 -1.54 -15.95 -18.03
N ASP A 95 -2.80 -15.88 -17.58
CA ASP A 95 -3.88 -15.21 -18.31
C ASP A 95 -4.15 -13.80 -17.75
N THR A 96 -3.38 -12.82 -18.25
CA THR A 96 -3.49 -11.38 -17.90
C THR A 96 -4.35 -10.58 -18.89
N LYS A 97 -4.97 -11.21 -19.90
CA LYS A 97 -5.71 -10.48 -20.95
C LYS A 97 -6.85 -9.64 -20.39
N LEU A 98 -7.62 -10.23 -19.47
CA LEU A 98 -8.72 -9.52 -18.80
C LEU A 98 -8.19 -8.38 -17.93
N PHE A 99 -7.12 -8.62 -17.17
CA PHE A 99 -6.46 -7.61 -16.36
C PHE A 99 -6.04 -6.42 -17.22
N ASN A 100 -5.27 -6.66 -18.28
CA ASN A 100 -4.81 -5.62 -19.19
C ASN A 100 -5.99 -4.84 -19.79
N ARG A 101 -7.02 -5.52 -20.28
CA ARG A 101 -8.20 -4.86 -20.86
C ARG A 101 -8.89 -3.93 -19.88
N VAL A 102 -9.16 -4.40 -18.65
CA VAL A 102 -9.85 -3.61 -17.63
C VAL A 102 -8.96 -2.48 -17.13
N PHE A 103 -7.67 -2.75 -16.89
CA PHE A 103 -6.72 -1.76 -16.39
C PHE A 103 -6.47 -0.64 -17.40
N PHE A 104 -6.12 -0.97 -18.64
CA PHE A 104 -5.93 0.05 -19.68
C PHE A 104 -7.25 0.74 -20.04
N GLY A 105 -8.38 0.05 -19.98
CA GLY A 105 -9.70 0.66 -20.11
C GLY A 105 -9.96 1.72 -19.03
N ALA A 106 -9.65 1.43 -17.77
CA ALA A 106 -9.75 2.39 -16.68
C ALA A 106 -8.81 3.59 -16.89
N LEU A 107 -7.56 3.35 -17.32
CA LEU A 107 -6.62 4.42 -17.65
C LEU A 107 -7.12 5.30 -18.81
N SER A 108 -7.71 4.71 -19.84
CA SER A 108 -8.30 5.45 -20.95
C SER A 108 -9.47 6.33 -20.49
N VAL A 109 -10.35 5.82 -19.64
CA VAL A 109 -11.45 6.62 -19.06
C VAL A 109 -10.92 7.77 -18.23
N ILE A 110 -9.95 7.52 -17.34
CA ILE A 110 -9.30 8.58 -16.56
C ILE A 110 -8.67 9.62 -17.48
N GLY A 111 -7.97 9.20 -18.54
CA GLY A 111 -7.36 10.11 -19.51
C GLY A 111 -8.36 10.97 -20.26
N VAL A 112 -9.48 10.40 -20.73
CA VAL A 112 -10.55 11.16 -21.41
C VAL A 112 -11.19 12.17 -20.47
N VAL A 113 -11.50 11.77 -19.24
CA VAL A 113 -12.04 12.68 -18.21
C VAL A 113 -11.03 13.76 -17.87
N ALA A 114 -9.74 13.42 -17.75
CA ALA A 114 -8.68 14.38 -17.47
C ALA A 114 -8.58 15.45 -18.56
N VAL A 115 -8.56 15.05 -19.83
CA VAL A 115 -8.52 15.99 -20.96
C VAL A 115 -9.75 16.88 -20.97
N ALA A 116 -10.96 16.29 -20.80
CA ALA A 116 -12.19 17.07 -20.75
C ALA A 116 -12.17 18.11 -19.62
N VAL A 117 -11.85 17.71 -18.40
CA VAL A 117 -11.79 18.64 -17.27
C VAL A 117 -10.71 19.70 -17.48
N TYR A 118 -9.50 19.32 -17.94
CA TYR A 118 -8.41 20.26 -18.21
C TYR A 118 -8.82 21.38 -19.18
N THR A 119 -9.60 21.06 -20.22
CA THR A 119 -10.04 22.06 -21.21
C THR A 119 -11.03 23.10 -20.67
N PHE A 120 -11.74 22.80 -19.57
CA PHE A 120 -12.76 23.67 -18.99
C PHE A 120 -12.43 24.15 -17.57
N CYS A 121 -11.32 23.67 -16.98
CA CYS A 121 -10.92 24.00 -15.62
C CYS A 121 -10.19 25.35 -15.59
N SER A 122 -10.54 26.23 -14.64
CA SER A 122 -9.78 27.46 -14.42
C SER A 122 -8.43 27.17 -13.77
N GLU A 123 -7.42 28.00 -14.04
CA GLU A 123 -6.07 27.90 -13.44
C GLU A 123 -6.09 27.76 -11.91
N LEU A 124 -7.04 28.41 -11.23
CA LEU A 124 -7.20 28.34 -9.77
C LEU A 124 -7.40 26.90 -9.24
N TYR A 125 -8.02 26.01 -10.03
CA TYR A 125 -8.34 24.63 -9.63
C TYR A 125 -7.34 23.60 -10.18
N MET A 126 -6.30 24.02 -10.91
CA MET A 126 -5.31 23.11 -11.51
C MET A 126 -4.57 22.24 -10.47
N PRO A 127 -4.15 22.75 -9.29
CA PRO A 127 -3.55 21.92 -8.25
C PRO A 127 -4.46 20.75 -7.82
N PHE A 128 -5.72 21.04 -7.54
CA PHE A 128 -6.72 20.04 -7.13
C PHE A 128 -7.04 19.06 -8.26
N PHE A 129 -7.07 19.53 -9.51
CA PHE A 129 -7.21 18.68 -10.69
C PHE A 129 -6.10 17.63 -10.76
N TRP A 130 -4.83 18.03 -10.64
CA TRP A 130 -3.70 17.09 -10.65
C TRP A 130 -3.75 16.10 -9.47
N ALA A 131 -4.14 16.57 -8.29
CA ALA A 131 -4.37 15.71 -7.12
C ALA A 131 -5.43 14.63 -7.42
N THR A 132 -6.53 15.03 -8.07
CA THR A 132 -7.63 14.13 -8.44
C THR A 132 -7.19 13.09 -9.46
N ILE A 133 -6.40 13.47 -10.47
CA ILE A 133 -5.86 12.52 -11.45
C ILE A 133 -4.90 11.53 -10.78
N LEU A 134 -3.97 12.01 -9.98
CA LEU A 134 -3.04 11.13 -9.25
C LEU A 134 -3.81 10.17 -8.33
N PHE A 135 -4.78 10.67 -7.56
CA PHE A 135 -5.63 9.86 -6.72
C PHE A 135 -6.40 8.79 -7.54
N ALA A 136 -7.02 9.18 -8.66
CA ALA A 136 -7.75 8.26 -9.52
C ALA A 136 -6.87 7.14 -10.10
N LEU A 137 -5.64 7.46 -10.52
CA LEU A 137 -4.67 6.47 -11.01
C LEU A 137 -4.30 5.47 -9.91
N LEU A 138 -4.03 5.94 -8.69
CA LEU A 138 -3.68 5.08 -7.56
C LEU A 138 -4.88 4.27 -7.06
N MET A 139 -6.10 4.82 -7.15
CA MET A 139 -7.32 4.07 -6.89
C MET A 139 -7.57 3.00 -7.96
N ALA A 140 -7.32 3.28 -9.25
CA ALA A 140 -7.42 2.27 -10.30
C ALA A 140 -6.41 1.12 -10.08
N LEU A 141 -5.18 1.46 -9.66
CA LEU A 141 -4.14 0.50 -9.27
C LEU A 141 -4.58 -0.41 -8.12
N GLN A 142 -5.46 0.05 -7.21
CA GLN A 142 -5.99 -0.77 -6.12
C GLN A 142 -7.25 -1.54 -6.54
N LEU A 143 -8.24 -0.84 -7.08
CA LEU A 143 -9.59 -1.35 -7.32
C LEU A 143 -9.64 -2.36 -8.48
N VAL A 144 -8.83 -2.18 -9.53
CA VAL A 144 -8.83 -3.12 -10.66
C VAL A 144 -8.30 -4.49 -10.25
N PRO A 145 -7.10 -4.64 -9.66
CA PRO A 145 -6.66 -5.92 -9.12
C PRO A 145 -7.64 -6.50 -8.10
N PHE A 146 -8.11 -5.68 -7.17
CA PHE A 146 -9.06 -6.10 -6.13
C PHE A 146 -10.33 -6.70 -6.75
N GLY A 147 -11.02 -5.96 -7.61
CA GLY A 147 -12.26 -6.44 -8.24
C GLY A 147 -12.04 -7.71 -9.06
N LEU A 148 -10.93 -7.79 -9.81
CA LEU A 148 -10.57 -8.98 -10.58
C LEU A 148 -10.26 -10.19 -9.69
N SER A 149 -9.69 -9.98 -8.51
CA SER A 149 -9.43 -11.04 -7.54
C SER A 149 -10.70 -11.62 -6.92
N LEU A 150 -11.81 -10.88 -6.94
CA LEU A 150 -13.12 -11.35 -6.46
C LEU A 150 -13.96 -12.03 -7.55
N LEU A 151 -13.63 -11.83 -8.83
CA LEU A 151 -14.37 -12.44 -9.95
C LEU A 151 -14.41 -13.96 -9.84
N LYS A 152 -15.52 -14.54 -10.32
CA LYS A 152 -15.79 -15.99 -10.23
C LYS A 152 -15.58 -16.50 -8.79
N ASN A 153 -16.01 -15.72 -7.81
CA ASN A 153 -15.83 -15.99 -6.38
C ASN A 153 -14.35 -16.26 -6.02
N GLY A 154 -13.40 -15.53 -6.59
CA GLY A 154 -11.97 -15.68 -6.26
C GLY A 154 -11.28 -16.96 -6.73
N GLU A 155 -11.81 -17.64 -7.74
CA GLU A 155 -11.23 -18.87 -8.31
C GLU A 155 -9.75 -18.70 -8.71
N LYS A 156 -9.42 -17.65 -9.47
CA LYS A 156 -8.03 -17.39 -9.89
C LYS A 156 -7.10 -17.11 -8.70
N ALA A 157 -7.57 -16.32 -7.74
CA ALA A 157 -6.81 -16.02 -6.53
C ALA A 157 -6.53 -17.30 -5.73
N HIS A 158 -7.55 -18.14 -5.55
CA HIS A 158 -7.44 -19.41 -4.86
C HIS A 158 -6.43 -20.36 -5.52
N THR A 159 -6.58 -20.59 -6.82
CA THR A 159 -5.64 -21.43 -7.59
C THR A 159 -4.20 -20.93 -7.45
N TYR A 160 -3.98 -19.62 -7.54
CA TYR A 160 -2.66 -19.02 -7.36
C TYR A 160 -2.09 -19.29 -5.96
N TYR A 161 -2.85 -19.02 -4.89
CA TYR A 161 -2.38 -19.21 -3.52
C TYR A 161 -2.15 -20.69 -3.18
N ARG A 162 -2.98 -21.58 -3.72
CA ARG A 162 -2.81 -23.03 -3.58
C ARG A 162 -1.52 -23.51 -4.25
N GLN A 163 -1.31 -23.18 -5.52
CA GLN A 163 -0.07 -23.51 -6.25
C GLN A 163 1.17 -22.96 -5.54
N LEU A 164 1.09 -21.73 -5.02
CA LEU A 164 2.17 -21.12 -4.26
C LEU A 164 2.45 -21.89 -2.96
N THR A 165 1.42 -22.39 -2.29
CA THR A 165 1.55 -23.17 -1.05
C THR A 165 2.15 -24.54 -1.34
N GLU A 166 1.67 -25.23 -2.37
CA GLU A 166 2.20 -26.51 -2.84
C GLU A 166 3.67 -26.39 -3.30
N ALA A 167 4.04 -25.31 -3.99
CA ALA A 167 5.43 -25.07 -4.36
C ALA A 167 6.34 -24.86 -3.13
N ARG A 168 5.82 -24.20 -2.09
CA ARG A 168 6.55 -23.93 -0.84
C ARG A 168 6.67 -25.16 0.07
N SER A 169 5.72 -26.08 0.02
CA SER A 169 5.72 -27.27 0.88
C SER A 169 6.77 -28.32 0.49
N ARG A 170 7.36 -28.23 -0.71
CA ARG A 170 8.40 -29.16 -1.20
C ARG A 170 9.65 -29.22 -0.33
N ASN A 171 9.89 -28.19 0.49
CA ASN A 171 10.93 -28.13 1.54
C ASN A 171 12.33 -28.64 1.13
N THR A 172 12.75 -28.38 -0.12
CA THR A 172 14.12 -28.64 -0.58
C THR A 172 15.04 -27.46 -0.23
N GLU A 173 16.34 -27.70 -0.19
CA GLU A 173 17.32 -26.64 0.09
C GLU A 173 17.29 -25.54 -0.98
N GLU A 174 17.16 -25.90 -2.25
CA GLU A 174 17.04 -24.95 -3.36
C GLU A 174 15.76 -24.12 -3.23
N THR A 175 14.65 -24.75 -2.82
CA THR A 175 13.37 -24.06 -2.59
C THR A 175 13.51 -23.05 -1.46
N ARG A 176 14.19 -23.41 -0.36
CA ARG A 176 14.43 -22.54 0.79
C ARG A 176 15.30 -21.33 0.43
N GLN A 177 16.41 -21.56 -0.28
CA GLN A 177 17.31 -20.49 -0.72
C GLN A 177 16.62 -19.54 -1.71
N TYR A 178 15.83 -20.08 -2.64
CA TYR A 178 15.02 -19.27 -3.55
C TYR A 178 14.01 -18.41 -2.78
N ILE A 179 13.31 -18.98 -1.79
CA ILE A 179 12.35 -18.27 -0.95
C ILE A 179 12.99 -17.11 -0.20
N GLU A 180 14.13 -17.35 0.44
CA GLU A 180 14.83 -16.31 1.19
C GLU A 180 15.31 -15.20 0.26
N SER A 181 15.84 -15.56 -0.92
CA SER A 181 16.30 -14.61 -1.92
C SER A 181 15.19 -13.66 -2.39
N TYR A 182 14.02 -14.19 -2.78
CA TYR A 182 12.92 -13.31 -3.20
C TYR A 182 12.25 -12.59 -2.03
N LYS A 183 12.26 -13.17 -0.82
CA LYS A 183 11.73 -12.52 0.38
C LYS A 183 12.53 -11.25 0.66
N HIS A 184 13.85 -11.32 0.65
CA HIS A 184 14.72 -10.16 0.83
C HIS A 184 14.48 -9.09 -0.24
N LEU A 185 14.36 -9.47 -1.52
CA LEU A 185 14.02 -8.56 -2.62
C LEU A 185 12.68 -7.85 -2.37
N ARG A 186 11.65 -8.60 -1.95
CA ARG A 186 10.33 -8.05 -1.66
C ARG A 186 10.35 -7.13 -0.45
N GLU A 187 11.12 -7.45 0.59
CA GLU A 187 11.20 -6.62 1.79
C GLU A 187 11.84 -5.26 1.50
N HIS A 188 12.89 -5.22 0.69
CA HIS A 188 13.50 -3.98 0.21
C HIS A 188 12.56 -3.22 -0.73
N GLY A 189 11.99 -3.90 -1.72
CA GLY A 189 11.02 -3.30 -2.65
C GLY A 189 9.82 -2.68 -1.93
N ASN A 190 9.31 -3.35 -0.89
CA ASN A 190 8.22 -2.82 -0.06
C ASN A 190 8.61 -1.54 0.68
N ALA A 191 9.84 -1.43 1.20
CA ALA A 191 10.31 -0.21 1.85
C ALA A 191 10.32 0.98 0.87
N PHE A 192 10.80 0.78 -0.36
CA PHE A 192 10.75 1.82 -1.40
C PHE A 192 9.31 2.15 -1.83
N PHE A 193 8.43 1.15 -1.93
CA PHE A 193 7.02 1.40 -2.24
C PHE A 193 6.30 2.19 -1.14
N ILE A 194 6.62 1.97 0.13
CA ILE A 194 6.07 2.79 1.22
C ILE A 194 6.43 4.25 0.98
N LEU A 195 7.71 4.57 0.75
CA LEU A 195 8.14 5.94 0.49
C LEU A 195 7.44 6.55 -0.73
N LEU A 196 7.28 5.77 -1.81
CA LEU A 196 6.57 6.21 -3.02
C LEU A 196 5.11 6.57 -2.71
N PHE A 197 4.38 5.72 -1.98
CA PHE A 197 2.99 5.98 -1.62
C PHE A 197 2.85 7.07 -0.56
N GLU A 198 3.80 7.21 0.37
CA GLU A 198 3.85 8.33 1.30
C GLU A 198 3.96 9.67 0.58
N LEU A 199 4.88 9.78 -0.37
CA LEU A 199 5.05 10.99 -1.18
C LEU A 199 3.82 11.26 -2.05
N ALA A 200 3.28 10.23 -2.71
CA ALA A 200 2.10 10.37 -3.56
C ALA A 200 0.88 10.84 -2.76
N LEU A 201 0.59 10.21 -1.62
CA LEU A 201 -0.49 10.63 -0.73
C LEU A 201 -0.23 12.04 -0.18
N GLY A 202 1.02 12.38 0.13
CA GLY A 202 1.40 13.68 0.67
C GLY A 202 1.15 14.80 -0.34
N ILE A 203 1.53 14.57 -1.59
CA ILE A 203 1.25 15.47 -2.71
C ILE A 203 -0.26 15.67 -2.86
N ILE A 204 -1.06 14.59 -2.84
CA ILE A 204 -2.52 14.70 -2.93
C ILE A 204 -3.06 15.58 -1.79
N LEU A 205 -2.65 15.32 -0.54
CA LEU A 205 -3.13 16.04 0.64
C LEU A 205 -2.69 17.51 0.70
N VAL A 206 -1.54 17.86 0.10
CA VAL A 206 -1.13 19.28 -0.04
C VAL A 206 -2.02 19.99 -1.05
N LEU A 207 -2.38 19.33 -2.15
CA LEU A 207 -3.06 19.95 -3.28
C LEU A 207 -4.60 19.99 -3.14
N VAL A 208 -5.17 19.37 -2.12
CA VAL A 208 -6.62 19.45 -1.88
C VAL A 208 -7.01 20.74 -1.15
N PRO A 209 -8.11 21.40 -1.57
CA PRO A 209 -8.40 22.78 -1.15
C PRO A 209 -8.95 22.89 0.27
N GLU A 210 -9.55 21.82 0.82
CA GLU A 210 -10.27 21.87 2.08
C GLU A 210 -9.96 20.66 2.97
N PRO A 211 -9.96 20.82 4.31
CA PRO A 211 -9.75 19.72 5.26
C PRO A 211 -10.72 18.55 5.09
N LEU A 212 -11.98 18.85 4.75
CA LEU A 212 -13.00 17.81 4.54
C LEU A 212 -12.67 16.95 3.31
N VAL A 213 -12.11 17.55 2.26
CA VAL A 213 -11.65 16.82 1.07
C VAL A 213 -10.44 15.96 1.40
N ALA A 214 -9.48 16.47 2.20
CA ALA A 214 -8.35 15.68 2.69
C ALA A 214 -8.81 14.46 3.53
N PHE A 215 -9.80 14.66 4.41
CA PHE A 215 -10.40 13.57 5.17
C PHE A 215 -11.04 12.51 4.26
N ASN A 216 -11.80 12.94 3.25
CA ASN A 216 -12.39 12.03 2.26
C ASN A 216 -11.32 11.27 1.46
N VAL A 217 -10.24 11.93 1.05
CA VAL A 217 -9.09 11.27 0.39
C VAL A 217 -8.55 10.14 1.26
N LEU A 218 -8.29 10.41 2.55
CA LEU A 218 -7.80 9.39 3.49
C LEU A 218 -8.80 8.23 3.66
N LEU A 219 -10.09 8.55 3.79
CA LEU A 219 -11.15 7.55 3.92
C LEU A 219 -11.22 6.63 2.68
N PHE A 220 -11.27 7.21 1.48
CA PHE A 220 -11.32 6.43 0.24
C PHE A 220 -10.02 5.70 -0.05
N TRP A 221 -8.88 6.23 0.37
CA TRP A 221 -7.56 5.60 0.22
C TRP A 221 -7.47 4.25 0.94
N ILE A 222 -8.05 4.14 2.15
CA ILE A 222 -7.95 2.91 2.96
C ILE A 222 -9.03 1.87 2.65
N ILE A 223 -10.15 2.26 2.03
CA ILE A 223 -11.28 1.37 1.75
C ILE A 223 -10.84 0.10 1.00
N PRO A 224 -10.07 0.16 -0.11
CA PRO A 224 -9.64 -1.04 -0.81
C PRO A 224 -8.85 -2.00 0.09
N ALA A 225 -7.97 -1.46 0.94
CA ALA A 225 -7.18 -2.26 1.88
C ALA A 225 -8.03 -2.89 2.98
N ALA A 226 -9.04 -2.18 3.51
CA ALA A 226 -10.00 -2.75 4.44
C ALA A 226 -10.79 -3.91 3.81
N LEU A 227 -11.18 -3.76 2.54
CA LEU A 227 -11.93 -4.78 1.80
C LEU A 227 -11.09 -6.01 1.42
N VAL A 228 -9.75 -5.97 1.53
CA VAL A 228 -8.88 -7.16 1.34
C VAL A 228 -9.28 -8.30 2.27
N TRP A 229 -9.91 -8.00 3.42
CA TRP A 229 -10.51 -9.01 4.29
C TRP A 229 -11.43 -9.98 3.52
N LEU A 230 -12.21 -9.49 2.55
CA LEU A 230 -13.09 -10.32 1.70
C LEU A 230 -12.32 -11.35 0.88
N ILE A 231 -11.15 -10.97 0.34
CA ILE A 231 -10.29 -11.90 -0.40
C ILE A 231 -9.87 -13.03 0.55
N GLY A 232 -9.44 -12.69 1.77
CA GLY A 232 -9.08 -13.67 2.80
C GLY A 232 -10.22 -14.64 3.10
N THR A 233 -11.42 -14.11 3.37
CA THR A 233 -12.62 -14.92 3.66
C THR A 233 -12.97 -15.87 2.52
N ILE A 234 -12.88 -15.41 1.26
CA ILE A 234 -13.16 -16.25 0.09
C ILE A 234 -12.13 -17.39 -0.04
N LEU A 235 -10.84 -17.08 0.15
CA LEU A 235 -9.78 -18.08 0.10
C LEU A 235 -9.96 -19.14 1.18
N GLU A 236 -10.27 -18.73 2.42
CA GLU A 236 -10.54 -19.63 3.53
C GLU A 236 -11.77 -20.51 3.28
N ALA A 237 -12.88 -19.90 2.86
CA ALA A 237 -14.10 -20.63 2.55
C ALA A 237 -13.89 -21.65 1.42
N ARG A 238 -13.09 -21.31 0.39
CA ARG A 238 -12.77 -22.26 -0.68
C ARG A 238 -11.92 -23.41 -0.15
N PHE A 239 -10.84 -23.11 0.56
CA PHE A 239 -9.96 -24.11 1.14
C PHE A 239 -10.72 -25.11 2.03
N ALA A 240 -11.63 -24.63 2.87
CA ALA A 240 -12.45 -25.48 3.74
C ALA A 240 -13.43 -26.39 2.98
N ASN A 241 -13.87 -25.99 1.79
CA ASN A 241 -14.82 -26.73 0.97
C ASN A 241 -14.15 -27.55 -0.14
N GLU A 242 -12.81 -27.58 -0.21
CA GLU A 242 -12.12 -28.41 -1.20
C GLU A 242 -12.28 -29.89 -0.84
N PRO A 243 -12.63 -30.75 -1.82
CA PRO A 243 -12.66 -32.19 -1.58
C PRO A 243 -11.24 -32.67 -1.20
N PRO A 244 -11.12 -33.62 -0.25
CA PRO A 244 -9.83 -34.18 0.12
C PRO A 244 -9.14 -34.73 -1.12
N GLN A 245 -7.88 -34.35 -1.31
CA GLN A 245 -7.07 -34.86 -2.40
C GLN A 245 -6.80 -36.37 -2.16
N PRO A 246 -6.94 -37.21 -3.20
CA PRO A 246 -6.57 -38.63 -3.11
C PRO A 246 -5.07 -38.83 -2.90
#